data_AF-A0A151JH88-F1
#
_entry.id   AF-A0A151JH88-F1
#
_cell.length_a   1.000
_cell.length_b   1.000
_cell.length_c   1.000
_cell.angle_alpha   90.00
_cell.angle_beta   90.00
_cell.angle_gamma   90.00
#
_symmetry.space_group_name_H-M   'P 1'
#
loop_
_entity.id
_entity.type
_entity.pdbx_description
1 polymer ?
#
loop_
_entity_poly.entity_id
_entity_poly.type
_entity_poly.pdbx_seq_one_letter_code
_entity_poly.pdbx_strand_id
1 'polypeptide(L)'
;MFKSAKIVLMFGVMALVSGCDVDDVTDADKLSKPTVNAGSDQLLKLPLNSITLSGSAKSFLSVYKIKTTSWSQVAGPQQLALLNADKLTATALYPATAGTYIFQLYAKDTGGRSNTDQVKIIIEPATQASAIRRMQSNTVSNEIAAVSWRYGAQNQGVLVFAALGNIDLSELKQQLNLAIEELNSAAELSLDFSQSTGGDVQTALQIIETLSQQSLPVCLQDRCSQLYAGYLSERAFSLEPHCNSVPMCVDGLLQERRD
;
A
#
# COMPACT_ATOMS: atom_id res chain seq x y z
N MET A 1 88.67 -44.72 -37.96
CA MET A 1 88.16 -43.44 -38.51
C MET A 1 86.97 -43.03 -37.63
N PHE A 2 87.12 -42.09 -36.69
CA PHE A 2 86.85 -40.64 -36.83
C PHE A 2 85.41 -40.37 -37.31
N LYS A 3 84.53 -39.62 -36.60
CA LYS A 3 84.66 -38.51 -35.61
C LYS A 3 83.63 -38.73 -34.46
N SER A 4 83.79 -38.36 -33.17
CA SER A 4 83.87 -37.01 -32.52
C SER A 4 82.73 -36.05 -32.94
N ALA A 5 81.97 -35.34 -32.08
CA ALA A 5 81.80 -35.22 -30.61
C ALA A 5 80.37 -34.63 -30.33
N LYS A 6 79.76 -34.64 -29.11
CA LYS A 6 80.01 -33.69 -28.00
C LYS A 6 79.18 -33.99 -26.71
N ILE A 7 79.70 -33.41 -25.62
CA ILE A 7 79.25 -33.25 -24.21
C ILE A 7 78.44 -31.93 -24.08
N VAL A 8 77.41 -31.69 -23.21
CA VAL A 8 76.85 -32.42 -22.03
C VAL A 8 75.39 -31.97 -21.66
N LEU A 9 74.85 -32.47 -20.51
CA LEU A 9 73.59 -32.16 -19.76
C LEU A 9 72.73 -30.90 -20.09
N MET A 10 71.41 -31.08 -19.97
CA MET A 10 70.64 -30.39 -18.91
C MET A 10 69.43 -31.23 -18.42
N PHE A 11 69.13 -31.20 -17.12
CA PHE A 11 67.94 -31.82 -16.53
C PHE A 11 66.70 -30.95 -16.81
N GLY A 12 65.58 -31.59 -17.17
CA GLY A 12 64.28 -30.92 -17.32
C GLY A 12 63.14 -31.87 -16.94
N VAL A 13 62.64 -31.74 -15.71
CA VAL A 13 61.47 -32.49 -15.24
C VAL A 13 60.23 -31.93 -15.93
N MET A 14 59.65 -32.68 -16.86
CA MET A 14 58.37 -32.32 -17.46
C MET A 14 57.24 -32.97 -16.66
N ALA A 15 56.74 -32.22 -15.67
CA ALA A 15 55.61 -32.64 -14.85
C ALA A 15 54.34 -32.73 -15.71
N LEU A 16 53.61 -33.85 -15.57
CA LEU A 16 52.26 -33.98 -16.09
C LEU A 16 51.33 -33.07 -15.28
N VAL A 17 50.84 -31.99 -15.88
CA VAL A 17 49.76 -31.19 -15.28
C VAL A 17 48.42 -31.86 -15.60
N SER A 18 48.13 -32.92 -14.86
CA SER A 18 46.78 -33.47 -14.72
C SER A 18 46.07 -32.74 -13.58
N GLY A 19 44.97 -32.05 -13.85
CA GLY A 19 44.16 -31.39 -12.82
C GLY A 19 43.63 -30.03 -13.22
N CYS A 20 42.66 -30.00 -14.13
CA CYS A 20 41.58 -29.02 -14.03
C CYS A 20 40.44 -29.73 -13.31
N ASP A 21 40.37 -29.61 -11.98
CA ASP A 21 39.21 -30.12 -11.23
C ASP A 21 37.96 -29.34 -11.65
N VAL A 22 36.87 -30.07 -11.87
CA VAL A 22 35.64 -29.54 -12.50
C VAL A 22 34.64 -29.01 -11.44
N ASP A 23 35.08 -28.84 -10.21
CA ASP A 23 34.24 -28.42 -9.07
C ASP A 23 33.94 -26.90 -9.06
N ASP A 24 34.67 -26.10 -9.85
CA ASP A 24 34.56 -24.62 -9.91
C ASP A 24 33.41 -24.08 -10.80
N VAL A 25 32.48 -24.93 -11.24
CA VAL A 25 31.28 -24.44 -11.97
C VAL A 25 30.33 -23.71 -11.02
N THR A 26 30.32 -24.07 -9.73
CA THR A 26 29.34 -23.56 -8.75
C THR A 26 29.64 -22.15 -8.23
N ASP A 27 30.92 -21.74 -8.15
CA ASP A 27 31.31 -20.38 -7.78
C ASP A 27 31.32 -19.43 -9.00
N ALA A 28 31.67 -19.91 -10.20
CA ALA A 28 31.51 -19.15 -11.44
C ALA A 28 30.06 -18.69 -11.67
N ASP A 29 29.08 -19.52 -11.35
CA ASP A 29 27.65 -19.18 -11.44
C ASP A 29 27.15 -18.26 -10.31
N LYS A 30 27.95 -18.03 -9.25
CA LYS A 30 27.70 -17.02 -8.21
C LYS A 30 28.27 -15.67 -8.60
N LEU A 31 29.46 -15.65 -9.21
CA LEU A 31 30.18 -14.46 -9.68
C LEU A 31 29.57 -13.83 -10.94
N SER A 32 28.77 -14.58 -11.71
CA SER A 32 28.18 -14.12 -12.98
C SER A 32 26.72 -13.65 -12.90
N LYS A 33 26.11 -13.62 -11.70
CA LYS A 33 24.72 -13.18 -11.49
C LYS A 33 24.55 -11.66 -11.66
N PRO A 34 23.34 -11.19 -12.00
CA PRO A 34 23.02 -9.76 -11.94
C PRO A 34 23.30 -9.15 -10.55
N THR A 35 23.88 -7.96 -10.52
CA THR A 35 23.77 -7.08 -9.35
C THR A 35 22.35 -6.56 -9.29
N VAL A 36 21.70 -6.69 -8.14
CA VAL A 36 20.37 -6.15 -7.85
C VAL A 36 20.47 -5.33 -6.58
N ASN A 37 19.77 -4.19 -6.56
CA ASN A 37 19.68 -3.31 -5.41
C ASN A 37 18.23 -2.83 -5.30
N ALA A 38 17.58 -3.08 -4.16
CA ALA A 38 16.18 -2.75 -3.91
C ALA A 38 15.96 -1.29 -3.46
N GLY A 39 17.02 -0.49 -3.39
CA GLY A 39 17.02 0.85 -2.80
C GLY A 39 17.41 0.82 -1.32
N SER A 40 17.50 2.01 -0.72
CA SER A 40 17.74 2.16 0.72
C SER A 40 16.48 1.90 1.53
N ASP A 41 16.64 1.34 2.73
CA ASP A 41 15.58 1.26 3.75
C ASP A 41 14.91 2.63 3.96
N GLN A 42 13.59 2.65 4.14
CA GLN A 42 12.80 3.88 4.29
C GLN A 42 12.09 3.91 5.65
N LEU A 43 12.02 5.11 6.24
CA LEU A 43 11.17 5.42 7.39
C LEU A 43 10.06 6.36 6.91
N LEU A 44 8.83 5.89 6.98
CA LEU A 44 7.62 6.60 6.56
C LEU A 44 6.63 6.66 7.74
N LYS A 45 5.58 7.46 7.60
CA LYS A 45 4.60 7.67 8.66
C LYS A 45 3.22 7.91 8.09
N LEU A 46 2.21 7.30 8.71
CA LEU A 46 0.81 7.46 8.31
C LEU A 46 0.32 8.90 8.58
N PRO A 47 -0.64 9.42 7.81
CA PRO A 47 -1.36 8.77 6.71
C PRO A 47 -0.56 8.67 5.41
N LEU A 48 -0.80 7.63 4.60
CA LEU A 48 -0.09 7.35 3.35
C LEU A 48 -1.04 6.74 2.31
N ASN A 49 -1.08 7.31 1.10
CA ASN A 49 -1.79 6.71 -0.02
C ASN A 49 -0.98 5.59 -0.72
N SER A 50 0.36 5.63 -0.64
CA SER A 50 1.25 4.75 -1.38
C SER A 50 2.70 4.79 -0.87
N ILE A 51 3.51 3.83 -1.34
CA ILE A 51 4.96 3.74 -1.12
C ILE A 51 5.64 3.52 -2.47
N THR A 52 6.63 4.34 -2.80
CA THR A 52 7.45 4.15 -4.01
C THR A 52 8.63 3.21 -3.71
N LEU A 53 8.70 2.10 -4.44
CA LEU A 53 9.81 1.16 -4.44
C LEU A 53 10.66 1.41 -5.67
N SER A 54 11.92 1.84 -5.49
CA SER A 54 12.83 2.20 -6.58
C SER A 54 14.14 1.45 -6.47
N GLY A 55 14.29 0.40 -7.27
CA GLY A 55 15.50 -0.41 -7.33
C GLY A 55 16.28 -0.25 -8.63
N SER A 56 17.40 -0.97 -8.72
CA SER A 56 18.23 -1.08 -9.91
C SER A 56 18.72 -2.51 -10.12
N ALA A 57 18.97 -2.88 -11.37
CA ALA A 57 19.55 -4.17 -11.72
C ALA A 57 20.51 -4.03 -12.90
N LYS A 58 21.63 -4.75 -12.85
CA LYS A 58 22.66 -4.76 -13.90
C LYS A 58 23.24 -6.16 -14.07
N SER A 59 23.27 -6.67 -15.30
CA SER A 59 23.95 -7.92 -15.64
C SER A 59 25.46 -7.81 -15.41
N PHE A 60 26.10 -8.89 -14.96
CA PHE A 60 27.53 -8.92 -14.70
C PHE A 60 28.36 -8.69 -15.97
N LEU A 61 28.05 -9.43 -17.05
CA LEU A 61 28.67 -9.24 -18.37
C LEU A 61 27.82 -8.34 -19.26
N SER A 62 28.46 -7.44 -20.00
CA SER A 62 27.83 -6.48 -20.93
C SER A 62 27.12 -7.13 -22.14
N VAL A 63 27.46 -8.39 -22.45
CA VAL A 63 26.77 -9.18 -23.49
C VAL A 63 25.35 -9.60 -23.07
N TYR A 64 25.07 -9.62 -21.77
CA TYR A 64 23.75 -9.88 -21.22
C TYR A 64 23.05 -8.57 -20.84
N LYS A 65 21.71 -8.59 -20.88
CA LYS A 65 20.87 -7.50 -20.40
C LYS A 65 19.88 -8.05 -19.38
N ILE A 66 19.40 -7.20 -18.47
CA ILE A 66 18.25 -7.55 -17.62
C ILE A 66 17.04 -7.81 -18.53
N LYS A 67 16.44 -9.00 -18.38
CA LYS A 67 15.32 -9.48 -19.19
C LYS A 67 13.99 -9.38 -18.43
N THR A 68 14.00 -9.68 -17.13
CA THR A 68 12.82 -9.60 -16.27
C THR A 68 13.18 -9.01 -14.92
N THR A 69 12.31 -8.17 -14.39
CA THR A 69 12.32 -7.70 -13.00
C THR A 69 10.98 -8.04 -12.36
N SER A 70 10.96 -8.26 -11.05
CA SER A 70 9.71 -8.40 -10.31
C SER A 70 9.85 -8.02 -8.84
N TRP A 71 8.97 -7.16 -8.37
CA TRP A 71 8.75 -6.83 -6.97
C TRP A 71 7.76 -7.81 -6.32
N SER A 72 8.02 -8.11 -5.05
CA SER A 72 7.13 -8.90 -4.19
C SER A 72 7.21 -8.39 -2.77
N GLN A 73 6.11 -8.47 -2.01
CA GLN A 73 6.14 -8.29 -0.56
C GLN A 73 6.45 -9.64 0.09
N VAL A 74 7.48 -9.68 0.93
CA VAL A 74 7.93 -10.89 1.63
C VAL A 74 7.39 -10.95 3.05
N ALA A 75 7.26 -9.80 3.71
CA ALA A 75 6.71 -9.68 5.05
C ALA A 75 6.03 -8.31 5.25
N GLY A 76 5.12 -8.24 6.21
CA GLY A 76 4.45 -7.02 6.66
C GLY A 76 3.15 -7.33 7.39
N PRO A 77 2.62 -6.40 8.20
CA PRO A 77 1.36 -6.60 8.93
C PRO A 77 0.11 -6.56 8.03
N GLN A 78 0.21 -5.96 6.84
CA GLN A 78 -0.84 -5.88 5.83
C GLN A 78 -0.25 -6.31 4.48
N GLN A 79 -0.99 -7.08 3.68
CA GLN A 79 -0.61 -7.35 2.29
C GLN A 79 -1.00 -6.17 1.41
N LEU A 80 -0.02 -5.52 0.75
CA LEU A 80 -0.26 -4.40 -0.15
C LEU A 80 -0.37 -4.86 -1.61
N ALA A 81 -1.19 -4.15 -2.39
CA ALA A 81 -1.24 -4.30 -3.85
C ALA A 81 -0.08 -3.52 -4.48
N LEU A 82 0.60 -4.12 -5.47
CA LEU A 82 1.75 -3.53 -6.16
C LEU A 82 1.39 -3.16 -7.60
N LEU A 83 1.42 -1.87 -7.94
CA LEU A 83 1.41 -1.39 -9.32
C LEU A 83 2.82 -1.45 -9.92
N ASN A 84 2.90 -1.75 -11.22
CA ASN A 84 4.15 -1.85 -11.97
C ASN A 84 5.17 -2.82 -11.34
N ALA A 85 4.68 -3.89 -10.70
CA ALA A 85 5.52 -4.85 -10.00
C ALA A 85 6.58 -5.50 -10.91
N ASP A 86 6.37 -5.56 -12.24
CA ASP A 86 7.33 -6.10 -13.21
C ASP A 86 8.46 -5.12 -13.60
N LYS A 87 8.46 -3.89 -13.08
CA LYS A 87 9.45 -2.83 -13.38
C LYS A 87 10.47 -2.64 -12.26
N LEU A 88 11.51 -1.85 -12.53
CA LEU A 88 12.47 -1.42 -11.50
C LEU A 88 11.85 -0.44 -10.48
N THR A 89 10.90 0.38 -10.91
CA THR A 89 10.09 1.25 -10.03
C THR A 89 8.66 0.73 -9.95
N ALA A 90 8.22 0.40 -8.74
CA ALA A 90 6.88 -0.07 -8.43
C ALA A 90 6.24 0.80 -7.34
N THR A 91 4.93 0.71 -7.19
CA THR A 91 4.17 1.47 -6.18
C THR A 91 3.32 0.51 -5.36
N ALA A 92 3.57 0.42 -4.06
CA ALA A 92 2.68 -0.27 -3.14
C ALA A 92 1.54 0.67 -2.73
N LEU A 93 0.30 0.20 -2.77
CA LEU A 93 -0.89 1.02 -2.55
C LEU A 93 -1.48 0.86 -1.14
N TYR A 94 -2.05 1.95 -0.64
CA TYR A 94 -2.88 2.04 0.58
C TYR A 94 -2.34 1.30 1.81
N PRO A 95 -1.09 1.58 2.26
CA PRO A 95 -0.64 1.14 3.57
C PRO A 95 -1.51 1.76 4.68
N ALA A 96 -2.24 0.90 5.38
CA ALA A 96 -3.04 1.23 6.55
C ALA A 96 -2.27 0.90 7.83
N THR A 97 -1.66 -0.27 7.92
CA THR A 97 -1.08 -0.75 9.18
C THR A 97 0.36 -0.30 9.37
N ALA A 98 0.64 0.38 10.48
CA ALA A 98 1.99 0.69 10.94
C ALA A 98 2.77 -0.59 11.29
N GLY A 99 4.06 -0.60 11.01
CA GLY A 99 4.93 -1.75 11.22
C GLY A 99 6.08 -1.83 10.22
N THR A 100 6.79 -2.96 10.22
CA THR A 100 7.90 -3.21 9.30
C THR A 100 7.44 -4.09 8.14
N TYR A 101 7.65 -3.59 6.93
CA TYR A 101 7.40 -4.30 5.67
C TYR A 101 8.74 -4.64 5.02
N ILE A 102 8.80 -5.78 4.34
CA ILE A 102 9.97 -6.22 3.57
C ILE A 102 9.51 -6.44 2.13
N PHE A 103 10.08 -5.70 1.19
CA PHE A 103 9.87 -5.89 -0.24
C PHE A 103 11.14 -6.43 -0.89
N GLN A 104 10.98 -7.36 -1.81
CA GLN A 104 12.08 -7.98 -2.55
C GLN A 104 11.98 -7.64 -4.04
N LEU A 105 13.06 -7.09 -4.58
CA LEU A 105 13.28 -6.98 -6.01
C LEU A 105 14.04 -8.21 -6.50
N TYR A 106 13.47 -8.91 -7.47
CA TYR A 106 14.12 -9.96 -8.25
C TYR A 106 14.52 -9.41 -9.62
N ALA A 107 15.66 -9.85 -10.16
CA ALA A 107 16.01 -9.64 -11.56
C ALA A 107 16.64 -10.89 -12.20
N LYS A 108 16.37 -11.09 -13.48
CA LYS A 108 16.97 -12.14 -14.33
C LYS A 108 17.52 -11.54 -15.62
N ASP A 109 18.67 -12.01 -16.07
CA ASP A 109 19.28 -11.58 -17.32
C ASP A 109 18.92 -12.48 -18.53
N THR A 110 19.36 -12.06 -19.72
CA THR A 110 19.22 -12.82 -20.97
C THR A 110 20.07 -14.09 -21.01
N GLY A 111 21.08 -14.22 -20.14
CA GLY A 111 21.84 -15.46 -19.92
C GLY A 111 21.13 -16.47 -19.01
N GLY A 112 19.98 -16.10 -18.44
CA GLY A 112 19.17 -16.95 -17.57
C GLY A 112 19.56 -16.88 -16.09
N ARG A 113 20.55 -16.07 -15.70
CA ARG A 113 20.99 -15.92 -14.31
C ARG A 113 20.11 -14.92 -13.59
N SER A 114 19.89 -15.15 -12.30
CA SER A 114 19.05 -14.28 -11.48
C SER A 114 19.62 -14.02 -10.10
N ASN A 115 19.20 -12.90 -9.51
CA ASN A 115 19.53 -12.49 -8.16
C ASN A 115 18.36 -11.70 -7.55
N THR A 116 18.42 -11.47 -6.24
CA THR A 116 17.42 -10.73 -5.46
C THR A 116 18.09 -9.76 -4.50
N ASP A 117 17.41 -8.66 -4.19
CA ASP A 117 17.73 -7.81 -3.05
C ASP A 117 16.45 -7.40 -2.31
N GLN A 118 16.57 -6.99 -1.04
CA GLN A 118 15.44 -6.61 -0.18
C GLN A 118 15.59 -5.21 0.39
N VAL A 119 14.46 -4.49 0.47
CA VAL A 119 14.35 -3.18 1.12
C VAL A 119 13.35 -3.26 2.27
N LYS A 120 13.72 -2.67 3.41
CA LYS A 120 12.85 -2.55 4.59
C LYS A 120 12.13 -1.21 4.58
N ILE A 121 10.82 -1.23 4.71
CA ILE A 121 10.01 -0.03 4.89
C ILE A 121 9.43 -0.07 6.30
N ILE A 122 9.80 0.88 7.15
CA ILE A 122 9.26 1.05 8.49
C ILE A 122 8.18 2.13 8.39
N ILE A 123 6.95 1.80 8.74
CA ILE A 123 5.82 2.71 8.76
C ILE A 123 5.46 3.00 10.21
N GLU A 124 5.66 4.24 10.64
CA GLU A 124 5.22 4.73 11.94
C GLU A 124 3.70 5.00 11.96
N PRO A 125 3.02 4.82 13.11
CA PRO A 125 1.63 5.21 13.26
C PRO A 125 1.46 6.71 13.07
N ALA A 126 0.26 7.11 12.66
CA ALA A 126 -0.09 8.52 12.56
C ALA A 126 0.09 9.19 13.93
N THR A 127 0.78 10.34 13.97
CA THR A 127 0.68 11.21 15.14
C THR A 127 -0.75 11.69 15.20
N GLN A 128 -1.47 11.28 16.25
CA GLN A 128 -2.86 11.67 16.45
C GLN A 128 -2.99 13.20 16.38
N ALA A 129 -3.61 13.69 15.32
CA ALA A 129 -4.06 15.06 15.25
C ALA A 129 -5.32 15.16 16.14
N SER A 130 -5.12 15.25 17.46
CA SER A 130 -6.20 15.43 18.45
C SER A 130 -6.87 16.81 18.37
N ALA A 131 -6.58 17.58 17.32
CA ALA A 131 -7.34 18.75 16.92
C ALA A 131 -8.45 18.31 15.96
N ILE A 132 -9.69 18.26 16.47
CA ILE A 132 -10.88 18.21 15.61
C ILE A 132 -10.84 19.46 14.73
N ARG A 133 -10.47 19.31 13.46
CA ARG A 133 -10.47 20.42 12.51
C ARG A 133 -11.92 20.67 12.12
N ARG A 134 -12.58 21.54 12.88
CA ARG A 134 -13.91 22.05 12.51
C ARG A 134 -13.80 22.68 11.14
N MET A 135 -14.68 22.28 10.22
CA MET A 135 -14.87 23.03 8.99
C MET A 135 -15.43 24.39 9.40
N GLN A 136 -14.64 25.43 9.18
CA GLN A 136 -15.09 26.81 9.38
C GLN A 136 -16.04 27.13 8.23
N SER A 137 -17.34 27.03 8.49
CA SER A 137 -18.33 27.64 7.61
C SER A 137 -18.02 29.13 7.47
N ASN A 138 -18.21 29.69 6.27
CA ASN A 138 -18.05 31.12 6.01
C ASN A 138 -19.20 31.98 6.59
N THR A 139 -20.10 31.40 7.38
CA THR A 139 -21.09 32.13 8.18
C THR A 139 -20.60 32.35 9.61
N VAL A 140 -20.60 33.61 10.06
CA VAL A 140 -20.16 34.02 11.39
C VAL A 140 -21.19 33.59 12.45
N SER A 141 -20.98 32.45 13.12
CA SER A 141 -21.38 32.21 14.52
C SER A 141 -20.88 30.84 15.03
N ASN A 142 -21.11 30.53 16.31
CA ASN A 142 -20.67 29.30 17.00
C ASN A 142 -21.49 28.03 16.60
N GLU A 143 -21.79 27.84 15.32
CA GLU A 143 -22.47 26.61 14.89
C GLU A 143 -21.52 25.40 14.99
N ILE A 144 -22.03 24.33 15.60
CA ILE A 144 -21.31 23.06 15.68
C ILE A 144 -21.40 22.42 14.30
N ALA A 145 -20.28 22.40 13.57
CA ALA A 145 -20.19 21.70 12.29
C ALA A 145 -20.70 20.25 12.46
N ALA A 146 -21.72 19.89 11.68
CA ALA A 146 -22.41 18.62 11.83
C ALA A 146 -21.56 17.43 11.39
N VAL A 147 -20.55 17.70 10.56
CA VAL A 147 -19.45 16.78 10.27
C VAL A 147 -18.15 17.43 10.73
N SER A 148 -17.29 16.64 11.35
CA SER A 148 -15.89 16.97 11.59
C SER A 148 -15.04 15.73 11.37
N TRP A 149 -13.73 15.88 11.26
CA TRP A 149 -12.85 14.77 10.92
C TRP A 149 -11.54 14.77 11.70
N ARG A 150 -10.92 13.59 11.76
CA ARG A 150 -9.59 13.35 12.34
C ARG A 150 -8.97 12.08 11.73
N TYR A 151 -7.65 11.99 11.71
CA TYR A 151 -6.98 10.70 11.52
C TYR A 151 -6.98 9.91 12.83
N GLY A 152 -7.43 8.65 12.77
CA GLY A 152 -7.43 7.68 13.85
C GLY A 152 -6.12 6.89 13.92
N ALA A 153 -6.18 5.68 14.47
CA ALA A 153 -5.07 4.73 14.40
C ALA A 153 -4.96 4.14 12.98
N GLN A 154 -3.81 3.55 12.62
CA GLN A 154 -3.66 2.71 11.43
C GLN A 154 -4.24 3.30 10.11
N ASN A 155 -3.98 4.59 9.84
CA ASN A 155 -4.44 5.31 8.64
C ASN A 155 -5.97 5.38 8.44
N GLN A 156 -6.74 5.19 9.52
CA GLN A 156 -8.18 5.36 9.53
C GLN A 156 -8.54 6.85 9.44
N GLY A 157 -9.37 7.25 8.48
CA GLY A 157 -10.02 8.56 8.50
C GLY A 157 -11.32 8.47 9.29
N VAL A 158 -11.47 9.22 10.38
CA VAL A 158 -12.69 9.19 11.20
C VAL A 158 -13.54 10.42 10.90
N LEU A 159 -14.76 10.19 10.42
CA LEU A 159 -15.82 11.20 10.27
C LEU A 159 -16.68 11.19 11.54
N VAL A 160 -16.64 12.27 12.30
CA VAL A 160 -17.40 12.45 13.55
C VAL A 160 -18.62 13.31 13.27
N PHE A 161 -19.81 12.76 13.54
CA PHE A 161 -21.09 13.40 13.29
C PHE A 161 -21.68 14.01 14.55
N ALA A 162 -22.22 15.22 14.43
CA ALA A 162 -22.88 15.99 15.48
C ALA A 162 -24.14 16.69 14.92
N ALA A 163 -25.09 17.07 15.78
CA ALA A 163 -26.19 18.02 15.46
C ALA A 163 -26.99 17.76 14.15
N LEU A 164 -27.08 16.50 13.70
CA LEU A 164 -27.68 16.10 12.43
C LEU A 164 -29.14 16.48 12.23
N GLY A 165 -29.89 16.78 13.29
CA GLY A 165 -31.30 17.22 13.20
C GLY A 165 -31.52 18.64 12.66
N ASN A 166 -30.46 19.46 12.56
CA ASN A 166 -30.58 20.88 12.24
C ASN A 166 -29.83 21.28 10.94
N ILE A 167 -29.28 20.33 10.18
CA ILE A 167 -28.47 20.61 8.98
C ILE A 167 -29.23 20.31 7.69
N ASP A 168 -29.15 21.24 6.72
CA ASP A 168 -29.66 21.03 5.37
C ASP A 168 -28.84 19.96 4.62
N LEU A 169 -29.50 19.08 3.85
CA LEU A 169 -28.84 17.97 3.15
C LEU A 169 -27.72 18.43 2.18
N SER A 170 -27.86 19.62 1.57
CA SER A 170 -26.82 20.21 0.73
C SER A 170 -25.59 20.64 1.52
N GLU A 171 -25.77 21.21 2.71
CA GLU A 171 -24.69 21.61 3.61
C GLU A 171 -24.01 20.36 4.21
N LEU A 172 -24.78 19.34 4.57
CA LEU A 172 -24.25 18.04 5.00
C LEU A 172 -23.37 17.40 3.91
N LYS A 173 -23.83 17.42 2.66
CA LYS A 173 -23.07 16.92 1.50
C LYS A 173 -21.78 17.72 1.26
N GLN A 174 -21.84 19.05 1.37
CA GLN A 174 -20.66 19.92 1.27
C GLN A 174 -19.65 19.63 2.38
N GLN A 175 -20.10 19.53 3.63
CA GLN A 175 -19.26 19.20 4.78
C GLN A 175 -18.64 17.80 4.66
N LEU A 176 -19.39 16.79 4.20
CA LEU A 176 -18.85 15.46 3.92
C LEU A 176 -17.73 15.51 2.87
N ASN A 177 -17.96 16.17 1.73
CA ASN A 177 -16.96 16.26 0.66
C ASN A 177 -15.66 16.93 1.14
N LEU A 178 -15.76 18.07 1.83
CA LEU A 178 -14.59 18.77 2.39
C LEU A 178 -13.84 17.93 3.43
N ALA A 179 -14.56 17.17 4.27
CA ALA A 179 -13.94 16.25 5.22
C ALA A 179 -13.22 15.07 4.53
N ILE A 180 -13.78 14.56 3.43
CA ILE A 180 -13.19 13.48 2.64
C ILE A 180 -11.96 13.97 1.86
N GLU A 181 -11.99 15.19 1.31
CA GLU A 181 -10.84 15.81 0.61
C GLU A 181 -9.62 15.97 1.53
N GLU A 182 -9.82 16.29 2.81
CA GLU A 182 -8.76 16.36 3.82
C GLU A 182 -8.31 14.97 4.33
N LEU A 183 -9.21 13.98 4.28
CA LEU A 183 -8.93 12.57 4.54
C LEU A 183 -8.38 11.80 3.32
N ASN A 184 -7.90 12.49 2.28
CA ASN A 184 -7.44 11.91 1.00
C ASN A 184 -6.34 10.83 1.08
N SER A 185 -5.65 10.72 2.22
CA SER A 185 -4.57 9.76 2.44
C SER A 185 -4.98 8.60 3.36
N ALA A 186 -6.22 8.61 3.86
CA ALA A 186 -6.80 7.54 4.64
C ALA A 186 -6.96 6.26 3.82
N ALA A 187 -6.76 5.11 4.45
CA ALA A 187 -7.00 3.81 3.83
C ALA A 187 -8.46 3.33 3.96
N GLU A 188 -9.21 3.92 4.89
CA GLU A 188 -10.61 3.62 5.19
C GLU A 188 -11.30 4.85 5.81
N LEU A 189 -12.63 4.93 5.71
CA LEU A 189 -13.45 5.97 6.33
C LEU A 189 -14.35 5.36 7.41
N SER A 190 -14.07 5.66 8.68
CA SER A 190 -14.85 5.21 9.83
C SER A 190 -15.85 6.27 10.30
N LEU A 191 -17.08 5.84 10.56
CA LEU A 191 -18.18 6.72 10.95
C LEU A 191 -18.40 6.70 12.48
N ASP A 192 -18.24 7.86 13.11
CA ASP A 192 -18.36 8.05 14.56
C ASP A 192 -19.60 8.92 14.86
N PHE A 193 -20.68 8.25 15.25
CA PHE A 193 -21.96 8.87 15.59
C PHE A 193 -22.11 9.17 17.09
N SER A 194 -21.05 9.04 17.89
CA SER A 194 -21.11 9.17 19.37
C SER A 194 -21.60 10.53 19.87
N GLN A 195 -21.52 11.57 19.03
CA GLN A 195 -21.96 12.94 19.33
C GLN A 195 -23.19 13.37 18.51
N SER A 196 -23.77 12.45 17.72
CA SER A 196 -24.87 12.76 16.81
C SER A 196 -26.21 12.87 17.55
N THR A 197 -27.03 13.85 17.15
CA THR A 197 -28.37 14.08 17.68
C THR A 197 -29.32 14.48 16.55
N GLY A 198 -30.49 13.85 16.49
CA GLY A 198 -31.46 14.06 15.41
C GLY A 198 -30.99 13.50 14.06
N GLY A 199 -31.59 14.04 13.00
CA GLY A 199 -31.46 13.54 11.63
C GLY A 199 -32.47 12.42 11.34
N ASP A 200 -32.74 12.21 10.06
CA ASP A 200 -33.78 11.31 9.55
C ASP A 200 -33.22 10.29 8.54
N VAL A 201 -34.12 9.55 7.87
CA VAL A 201 -33.75 8.60 6.82
C VAL A 201 -33.04 9.30 5.65
N GLN A 202 -33.47 10.50 5.26
CA GLN A 202 -32.83 11.25 4.17
C GLN A 202 -31.42 11.71 4.53
N THR A 203 -31.19 12.09 5.80
CA THR A 203 -29.88 12.39 6.36
C THR A 203 -28.94 11.18 6.26
N ALA A 204 -29.42 9.99 6.62
CA ALA A 204 -28.65 8.74 6.51
C ALA A 204 -28.35 8.36 5.05
N LEU A 205 -29.34 8.48 4.17
CA LEU A 205 -29.17 8.25 2.74
C LEU A 205 -28.15 9.22 2.13
N GLN A 206 -28.18 10.51 2.50
CA GLN A 206 -27.23 11.50 1.99
C GLN A 206 -25.78 11.21 2.42
N ILE A 207 -25.58 10.70 3.64
CA ILE A 207 -24.26 10.23 4.13
C ILE A 207 -23.77 9.06 3.27
N ILE A 208 -24.56 7.99 3.13
CA ILE A 208 -24.16 6.81 2.35
C ILE A 208 -24.00 7.13 0.86
N GLU A 209 -24.84 7.98 0.26
CA GLU A 209 -24.72 8.42 -1.13
C GLU A 209 -23.35 9.07 -1.36
N THR A 210 -22.97 10.02 -0.51
CA THR A 210 -21.74 10.80 -0.65
C THR A 210 -20.50 9.93 -0.45
N LEU A 211 -20.55 9.01 0.52
CA LEU A 211 -19.48 8.04 0.75
C LEU A 211 -19.39 6.98 -0.37
N SER A 212 -20.50 6.64 -1.02
CA SER A 212 -20.52 5.67 -2.14
C SER A 212 -19.79 6.14 -3.41
N GLN A 213 -19.48 7.44 -3.49
CA GLN A 213 -18.68 8.01 -4.57
C GLN A 213 -17.17 7.83 -4.33
N GLN A 214 -16.77 7.34 -3.15
CA GLN A 214 -15.38 7.14 -2.76
C GLN A 214 -14.95 5.69 -2.97
N SER A 215 -13.71 5.49 -3.41
CA SER A 215 -13.10 4.15 -3.59
C SER A 215 -12.62 3.51 -2.28
N LEU A 216 -12.86 4.15 -1.13
CA LEU A 216 -12.41 3.69 0.19
C LEU A 216 -13.46 2.79 0.85
N PRO A 217 -13.06 1.74 1.60
CA PRO A 217 -13.97 1.03 2.49
C PRO A 217 -14.53 1.98 3.56
N VAL A 218 -15.82 1.83 3.85
CA VAL A 218 -16.54 2.59 4.88
C VAL A 218 -16.84 1.67 6.04
N CYS A 219 -16.48 2.10 7.25
CA CYS A 219 -16.60 1.30 8.46
C CYS A 219 -17.54 1.96 9.48
N LEU A 220 -18.31 1.14 10.18
CA LEU A 220 -19.10 1.53 11.35
C LEU A 220 -18.80 0.51 12.47
N GLN A 221 -18.24 1.00 13.58
CA GLN A 221 -17.64 0.13 14.60
C GLN A 221 -16.60 -0.81 13.94
N ASP A 222 -16.63 -2.11 14.23
CA ASP A 222 -15.73 -3.12 13.66
C ASP A 222 -16.20 -3.69 12.30
N ARG A 223 -17.25 -3.13 11.68
CA ARG A 223 -17.82 -3.60 10.40
C ARG A 223 -17.46 -2.67 9.26
N CYS A 224 -16.74 -3.17 8.26
CA CYS A 224 -16.35 -2.42 7.06
C CYS A 224 -17.00 -2.97 5.78
N SER A 225 -17.48 -2.10 4.91
CA SER A 225 -18.03 -2.42 3.58
C SER A 225 -17.43 -1.49 2.52
N GLN A 226 -17.05 -2.04 1.36
CA GLN A 226 -16.80 -1.21 0.18
C GLN A 226 -18.12 -0.77 -0.44
N LEU A 227 -18.27 0.54 -0.59
CA LEU A 227 -19.36 1.17 -1.32
C LEU A 227 -18.93 1.41 -2.78
N TYR A 228 -19.90 1.66 -3.65
CA TYR A 228 -19.66 1.94 -5.08
C TYR A 228 -20.76 2.84 -5.63
N ALA A 229 -20.49 3.54 -6.74
CA ALA A 229 -21.49 4.36 -7.40
C ALA A 229 -22.72 3.51 -7.78
N GLY A 230 -23.91 3.88 -7.31
CA GLY A 230 -25.14 3.09 -7.48
C GLY A 230 -25.50 2.16 -6.30
N TYR A 231 -24.69 2.12 -5.24
CA TYR A 231 -24.94 1.29 -4.05
C TYR A 231 -26.36 1.43 -3.48
N LEU A 232 -26.90 2.66 -3.43
CA LEU A 232 -28.27 2.91 -2.95
C LEU A 232 -29.34 2.47 -3.95
N SER A 233 -29.14 2.61 -5.26
CA SER A 233 -30.13 2.15 -6.26
C SER A 233 -30.31 0.62 -6.26
N GLU A 234 -29.32 -0.13 -5.77
CA GLU A 234 -29.40 -1.58 -5.60
C GLU A 234 -29.98 -2.00 -4.23
N ARG A 235 -30.11 -1.07 -3.26
CA ARG A 235 -30.49 -1.36 -1.86
C ARG A 235 -31.74 -0.64 -1.35
N ALA A 236 -32.28 0.35 -2.08
CA ALA A 236 -33.33 1.24 -1.58
C ALA A 236 -34.73 0.61 -1.35
N PHE A 237 -34.88 -0.72 -1.34
CA PHE A 237 -36.18 -1.39 -1.40
C PHE A 237 -36.77 -1.87 -0.07
N SER A 238 -36.07 -1.75 1.09
CA SER A 238 -36.56 -2.37 2.35
C SER A 238 -36.30 -1.60 3.67
N LEU A 239 -35.94 -0.32 3.66
CA LEU A 239 -35.55 0.41 4.89
C LEU A 239 -36.73 0.91 5.76
N GLU A 240 -37.93 1.03 5.20
CA GLU A 240 -39.01 1.87 5.75
C GLU A 240 -39.72 1.42 7.05
N PRO A 241 -39.46 0.25 7.68
CA PRO A 241 -39.95 -0.02 9.04
C PRO A 241 -38.86 -0.20 10.12
N HIS A 242 -37.56 -0.09 9.81
CA HIS A 242 -36.51 -0.66 10.67
C HIS A 242 -35.41 0.27 11.18
N CYS A 243 -35.40 1.56 10.80
CA CYS A 243 -34.47 2.52 11.40
C CYS A 243 -35.18 3.77 11.96
N ASN A 244 -34.89 4.10 13.21
CA ASN A 244 -35.48 5.21 13.96
C ASN A 244 -34.47 6.33 14.28
N SER A 245 -33.26 6.24 13.74
CA SER A 245 -32.15 7.16 13.96
C SER A 245 -31.11 6.99 12.85
N VAL A 246 -30.38 8.07 12.52
CA VAL A 246 -29.34 8.04 11.48
C VAL A 246 -28.34 6.89 11.66
N PRO A 247 -27.79 6.62 12.87
CA PRO A 247 -26.81 5.56 13.04
C PRO A 247 -27.39 4.17 12.73
N MET A 248 -28.66 3.91 13.08
CA MET A 248 -29.34 2.66 12.74
C MET A 248 -29.64 2.55 11.24
N CYS A 249 -30.02 3.65 10.58
CA CYS A 249 -30.25 3.64 9.13
C CYS A 249 -28.95 3.37 8.36
N VAL A 250 -27.86 4.01 8.78
CA VAL A 250 -26.51 3.81 8.23
C VAL A 250 -26.02 2.37 8.48
N ASP A 251 -26.22 1.83 9.68
CA ASP A 251 -25.86 0.43 9.99
C ASP A 251 -26.64 -0.57 9.13
N GLY A 252 -27.97 -0.41 9.02
CA GLY A 252 -28.80 -1.27 8.16
C GLY A 252 -28.37 -1.23 6.70
N LEU A 253 -28.13 -0.03 6.16
CA LEU A 253 -27.61 0.17 4.80
C LEU A 253 -26.29 -0.57 4.55
N LEU A 254 -25.39 -0.58 5.53
CA LEU A 254 -24.10 -1.30 5.47
C LEU A 254 -24.24 -2.82 5.65
N GLN A 255 -25.26 -3.30 6.36
CA GLN A 255 -25.42 -4.71 6.75
C GLN A 255 -26.01 -5.63 5.67
N GLU A 256 -26.76 -5.12 4.69
CA GLU A 256 -27.48 -5.96 3.70
C GLU A 256 -26.54 -6.64 2.66
N ARG A 257 -25.66 -7.54 3.10
CA ARG A 257 -24.99 -8.52 2.23
C ARG A 257 -24.93 -9.89 2.90
N ARG A 258 -26.07 -10.58 2.86
CA ARG A 258 -26.27 -12.03 2.85
C ARG A 258 -27.66 -12.23 2.22
N ASP A 259 -27.86 -13.01 1.17
CA ASP A 259 -27.06 -14.14 0.69
C ASP A 259 -26.61 -14.01 -0.79
#